data_AF-A0A6A6TID9-F1
#
_entry.id   AF-A0A6A6TID9-F1
#
_cell.length_a   1.000
_cell.length_b   1.000
_cell.length_c   1.000
_cell.angle_alpha   90.00
_cell.angle_beta   90.00
_cell.angle_gamma   90.00
#
_symmetry.space_group_name_H-M   'P 1'
#
loop_
_entity.id
_entity.type
_entity.pdbx_description
1 polymer ?
#
loop_
_entity_poly.entity_id
_entity_poly.type
_entity_poly.pdbx_seq_one_letter_code
_entity_poly.pdbx_strand_id
1 'polypeptide(L)' 'LFNNPLFSDVTIRQIYRSKVKEYHAHKAILCFHSTWFLKELTGKYKETTDNVIKVHNDDPVHFETMLKFFY' A
#
# COMPACT_ATOMS: atom_id res chain seq x y z
N LEU A 1 12.07 3.72 7.57
CA LEU A 1 11.58 3.54 6.18
C LEU A 1 10.07 3.68 6.08
N PHE A 2 9.29 3.13 7.02
CA PHE A 2 7.82 3.28 7.03
C PHE A 2 7.35 4.73 6.78
N ASN A 3 6.40 4.87 5.86
CA ASN A 3 5.76 6.13 5.48
C ASN A 3 6.72 7.29 5.18
N ASN A 4 7.86 6.98 4.54
CA ASN A 4 8.88 7.95 4.16
C ASN A 4 8.97 8.05 2.62
N PRO A 5 8.86 9.25 2.03
CA PRO A 5 8.89 9.43 0.59
C PRO A 5 10.28 9.24 -0.06
N LEU A 6 11.38 9.32 0.72
CA LEU A 6 12.74 9.42 0.18
C LEU A 6 13.19 8.19 -0.64
N PHE A 7 12.52 7.04 -0.50
CA PHE A 7 12.80 5.81 -1.27
C PHE A 7 11.54 4.99 -1.58
N SER A 8 10.35 5.58 -1.41
CA SER A 8 9.11 4.87 -1.70
C SER A 8 8.92 4.71 -3.21
N ASP A 9 8.54 3.51 -3.64
CA ASP A 9 8.28 3.18 -5.04
C ASP A 9 6.79 2.84 -5.28
N VAL A 10 5.95 2.97 -4.24
CA VAL A 10 4.49 2.82 -4.30
C VAL A 10 3.79 3.73 -3.28
N THR A 11 2.64 4.28 -3.68
CA THR A 11 1.72 5.00 -2.81
C THR A 11 0.45 4.17 -2.57
N ILE A 12 0.10 3.95 -1.31
CA ILE A 12 -1.14 3.27 -0.92
C ILE A 12 -2.20 4.32 -0.61
N ARG A 13 -3.30 4.35 -1.36
CA ARG A 13 -4.48 5.15 -1.07
C ARG A 13 -5.51 4.27 -0.37
N GLN A 14 -5.55 4.36 0.95
CA GLN A 14 -6.58 3.72 1.75
C GLN A 14 -7.85 4.57 1.76
N ILE A 15 -8.98 3.96 1.41
CA ILE A 15 -10.29 4.59 1.30
C ILE A 15 -11.23 3.93 2.31
N TYR A 16 -11.61 4.68 3.34
CA TYR A 16 -12.51 4.22 4.41
C TYR A 16 -13.56 5.29 4.73
N ARG A 17 -14.85 4.94 4.61
CA ARG A 17 -15.99 5.85 4.86
C ARG A 17 -15.82 7.23 4.17
N SER A 18 -15.48 7.21 2.89
CA SER A 18 -15.23 8.40 2.06
C SER A 18 -14.03 9.28 2.47
N LYS A 19 -13.20 8.82 3.42
CA LYS A 19 -11.91 9.44 3.74
C LYS A 19 -10.79 8.69 3.03
N VAL A 20 -9.84 9.45 2.51
CA VAL A 20 -8.63 8.93 1.86
C VAL A 20 -7.44 9.19 2.77
N LYS A 21 -6.63 8.17 3.03
CA LYS A 21 -5.35 8.27 3.70
C LYS A 21 -4.27 7.67 2.82
N GLU A 22 -3.16 8.40 2.68
CA GLU A 22 -2.07 8.00 1.79
C GLU A 22 -0.86 7.53 2.59
N TYR A 23 -0.18 6.51 2.07
CA TYR A 23 1.04 5.96 2.66
C TYR A 23 2.11 5.80 1.59
N HIS A 24 3.31 6.30 1.88
CA HIS A 24 4.51 6.03 1.08
C HIS A 24 5.12 4.69 1.52
N ALA A 25 5.21 3.73 0.60
CA ALA A 25 5.64 2.37 0.90
C ALA A 25 6.63 1.82 -0.13
N HIS A 26 7.15 0.63 0.17
CA HIS A 26 8.17 -0.06 -0.61
C HIS A 26 7.61 -1.39 -1.11
N LYS A 27 7.51 -1.56 -2.43
CA LYS A 27 6.95 -2.77 -3.07
C LYS A 27 7.62 -4.03 -2.57
N ALA A 28 8.96 -4.02 -2.45
CA ALA A 28 9.72 -5.17 -1.97
C ALA A 28 9.26 -5.65 -0.58
N ILE A 29 9.05 -4.72 0.37
CA ILE A 29 8.59 -5.03 1.73
C ILE A 29 7.16 -5.55 1.70
N LEU A 30 6.25 -4.87 0.99
CA LEU A 30 4.84 -5.27 0.90
C LEU A 30 4.68 -6.66 0.28
N CYS A 31 5.38 -6.93 -0.83
CA CYS A 31 5.35 -8.20 -1.54
C CYS A 31 5.98 -9.35 -0.73
N PHE A 32 7.00 -9.06 0.09
CA PHE A 32 7.61 -10.05 0.96
C PHE A 32 6.64 -10.54 2.05
N HIS A 33 5.89 -9.61 2.65
CA HIS A 33 4.98 -9.93 3.75
C HIS A 33 3.56 -10.30 3.33
N SER A 34 3.15 -10.04 2.09
CA SER A 34 1.78 -10.30 1.63
C SER A 34 1.71 -10.76 0.19
N THR A 35 1.15 -11.96 0.01
CA THR A 35 0.82 -12.49 -1.32
C THR A 35 -0.28 -11.70 -2.01
N TRP A 36 -1.10 -10.95 -1.27
CA TRP A 36 -2.09 -10.03 -1.83
C TRP A 36 -1.40 -8.83 -2.48
N PHE A 37 -0.46 -8.18 -1.77
CA PHE A 37 0.31 -7.07 -2.35
C PHE A 37 1.17 -7.54 -3.52
N LEU A 38 1.75 -8.74 -3.44
CA LEU A 38 2.47 -9.33 -4.58
C LEU A 38 1.57 -9.41 -5.81
N LYS A 39 0.39 -10.01 -5.69
CA LYS A 39 -0.54 -10.15 -6.82
C LYS A 39 -1.04 -8.82 -7.36
N GLU A 40 -1.36 -7.87 -6.49
CA GLU A 40 -1.88 -6.56 -6.89
C GLU A 40 -0.79 -5.70 -7.57
N LEU A 41 0.46 -5.79 -7.11
CA LEU A 41 1.59 -5.01 -7.64
C LEU A 41 2.26 -5.64 -8.87
N THR A 42 2.15 -6.96 -9.06
CA THR A 42 2.72 -7.67 -10.22
C THR A 42 1.66 -8.15 -11.22
N GLY A 43 0.38 -7.83 -10.99
CA GLY A 43 -0.74 -8.27 -11.82
C GLY A 43 -0.71 -7.67 -13.24
N LYS A 44 -1.19 -8.44 -14.23
CA LYS A 44 -1.17 -8.06 -15.66
C LYS A 44 -2.08 -6.88 -16.04
N TYR A 45 -2.97 -6.46 -15.14
CA TYR A 45 -3.98 -5.44 -15.38
C TYR A 45 -4.16 -4.62 -14.10
N LYS A 46 -3.45 -3.49 -13.96
CA LYS A 46 -3.90 -2.31 -13.20
C LYS A 46 -2.85 -1.19 -13.18
N GLU A 47 -3.21 -0.10 -13.85
CA GLU A 47 -2.79 1.30 -13.59
C GLU A 47 -1.28 1.54 -13.33
N THR A 48 -0.45 1.06 -14.26
CA THR A 48 1.02 1.21 -14.24
C THR A 48 1.52 2.65 -14.43
N THR A 49 0.64 3.65 -14.57
CA THR A 49 1.06 5.03 -14.80
C THR A 49 1.45 5.77 -13.51
N ASP A 50 0.86 5.46 -12.35
CA ASP A 50 1.04 6.29 -11.15
C ASP A 50 1.66 5.59 -9.93
N ASN A 51 2.00 4.28 -9.99
CA ASN A 51 2.50 3.54 -8.81
C ASN A 51 1.58 3.68 -7.57
N VAL A 52 0.26 3.78 -7.80
CA VAL A 52 -0.74 3.95 -6.75
C VAL A 52 -1.58 2.68 -6.62
N ILE A 53 -1.72 2.16 -5.41
CA ILE A 53 -2.68 1.09 -5.10
C ILE A 53 -3.83 1.63 -4.25
N LYS A 54 -5.05 1.20 -4.54
CA LYS A 54 -6.26 1.62 -3.81
C LYS A 54 -6.73 0.47 -2.93
N VAL A 55 -6.82 0.72 -1.62
CA VAL A 55 -7.33 -0.23 -0.64
C VAL A 55 -8.66 0.29 -0.12
N HIS A 56 -9.72 -0.48 -0.24
CA HIS A 56 -11.08 -0.07 0.14
C HIS A 56 -11.56 -0.80 1.38
N ASN A 57 -12.32 -0.09 2.22
CA ASN A 57 -13.08 -0.64 3.35
C ASN A 57 -12.28 -1.26 4.51
N ASP A 58 -10.96 -1.14 4.52
CA ASP A 58 -10.13 -1.50 5.68
C ASP A 58 -10.13 -0.39 6.73
N ASP A 59 -10.23 -0.78 8.00
CA ASP A 59 -10.12 0.16 9.11
C ASP A 59 -8.73 0.83 9.12
N PRO A 60 -8.63 2.17 9.18
CA PRO A 60 -7.36 2.89 9.14
C PRO A 60 -6.37 2.50 10.23
N VAL A 61 -6.85 2.18 11.43
CA VAL A 61 -5.99 1.84 12.58
C VAL A 61 -5.43 0.43 12.39
N HIS A 62 -6.27 -0.53 12.04
CA HIS A 62 -5.83 -1.90 11.79
C HIS A 62 -4.86 -1.98 10.60
N PHE A 63 -5.17 -1.27 9.51
CA PHE A 63 -4.33 -1.25 8.33
C PHE A 63 -2.96 -0.61 8.60
N GLU A 64 -2.93 0.53 9.29
CA GLU A 64 -1.66 1.16 9.67
C GLU A 64 -0.84 0.26 10.60
N THR A 65 -1.50 -0.45 11.53
CA THR A 65 -0.84 -1.39 12.43
C THR A 65 -0.22 -2.55 11.65
N MET A 66 -0.93 -3.11 10.68
CA MET A 66 -0.42 -4.13 9.77
C MET A 66 0.77 -3.62 8.95
N LEU A 67 0.68 -2.40 8.40
CA LEU A 67 1.81 -1.81 7.68
C LEU A 67 3.01 -1.61 8.60
N LYS A 68 2.83 -1.14 9.83
CA LYS A 68 3.92 -1.01 10.80
C LYS A 68 4.56 -2.35 11.14
N PHE A 69 3.78 -3.44 11.15
CA PHE A 69 4.30 -4.79 11.36
C PHE A 69 5.15 -5.30 10.19
N PHE A 70 4.93 -4.81 8.97
CA PHE A 70 5.75 -5.18 7.81
C PHE A 70 7.11 -4.50 7.77
N TYR A 71 7.32 -3.43 8.54
CA TYR A 71 8.56 -2.64 8.57
C TYR A 71 9.36 -2.87 9.84
#